data_AF-A0A976E4D0-F1
#
_entry.id   AF-A0A976E4D0-F1
#
_cell.length_a   1.000
_cell.length_b   1.000
_cell.length_c   1.000
_cell.angle_alpha   90.00
_cell.angle_beta   90.00
_cell.angle_gamma   90.00
#
_symmetry.space_group_name_H-M   'P 1'
#
loop_
_entity.id
_entity.type
_entity.pdbx_description
1 polymer ?
#
loop_
_entity_poly.entity_id
_entity_poly.type
_entity_poly.pdbx_seq_one_letter_code
_entity_poly.pdbx_strand_id
1 'polypeptide(L)'
;MSKKGDLLVPIHIDDELFDEVITSTALLNLASGEISRVEYQGYDEGTSGLPWENEEYDFSCGKLSNAGKDVEFSIQVNKTTGQYSVTASELQEIKQKAAALFSGIPAGS
;
A
#
# COMPACT_ATOMS: atom_id res chain seq x y z
N MET A 1 -16.61 -0.18 16.91
CA MET A 1 -16.87 1.27 16.80
C MET A 1 -15.90 1.83 15.77
N SER A 2 -16.31 1.98 14.50
CA SER A 2 -15.45 2.63 13.50
C SER A 2 -15.49 4.13 13.76
N LYS A 3 -14.34 4.74 14.10
CA LYS A 3 -14.27 6.19 14.30
C LYS A 3 -14.57 6.87 12.97
N LYS A 4 -15.50 7.83 12.97
CA LYS A 4 -15.72 8.79 11.88
C LYS A 4 -14.38 9.52 11.64
N GLY A 5 -13.63 9.15 10.60
CA GLY A 5 -12.36 9.80 10.27
C GLY A 5 -11.33 8.91 9.59
N ASP A 6 -11.41 7.59 9.74
CA ASP A 6 -10.48 6.67 9.08
C ASP A 6 -10.95 6.40 7.65
N LEU A 7 -10.43 7.20 6.70
CA LEU A 7 -10.61 6.94 5.28
C LEU A 7 -9.60 5.86 4.85
N LEU A 8 -10.01 4.60 5.02
CA LEU A 8 -9.25 3.43 4.62
C LEU A 8 -9.53 3.12 3.15
N VAL A 9 -8.47 3.02 2.33
CA VAL A 9 -8.57 2.62 0.93
C VAL A 9 -7.79 1.34 0.68
N PRO A 10 -8.34 0.39 -0.11
CA PRO A 10 -7.61 -0.81 -0.48
C PRO A 10 -6.46 -0.46 -1.42
N ILE A 11 -5.31 -1.09 -1.20
CA ILE A 11 -4.11 -0.95 -2.01
C ILE A 11 -3.50 -2.33 -2.26
N HIS A 12 -2.70 -2.42 -3.31
CA HIS A 12 -1.73 -3.50 -3.49
C HIS A 12 -0.37 -3.03 -2.98
N ILE A 13 0.42 -3.97 -2.46
CA ILE A 13 1.81 -3.76 -2.10
C ILE A 13 2.62 -4.81 -2.84
N ASP A 14 3.71 -4.37 -3.45
CA ASP A 14 4.75 -5.22 -4.02
C ASP A 14 6.02 -4.98 -3.19
N ASP A 15 6.43 -6.01 -2.45
CA ASP A 15 7.74 -6.07 -1.79
C ASP A 15 8.75 -6.65 -2.80
N GLU A 16 9.65 -5.79 -3.27
CA GLU A 16 10.64 -6.10 -4.30
C GLU A 16 11.90 -6.65 -3.63
N LEU A 17 12.20 -7.91 -3.93
CA LEU A 17 13.46 -8.57 -3.61
C LEU A 17 14.26 -8.73 -4.91
N PHE A 18 15.55 -9.04 -4.81
CA PHE A 18 16.43 -9.12 -5.98
C PHE A 18 15.92 -10.06 -7.09
N ASP A 19 15.44 -11.26 -6.72
CA ASP A 19 15.00 -12.30 -7.67
C ASP A 19 13.48 -12.59 -7.61
N GLU A 20 12.73 -11.95 -6.71
CA GLU A 20 11.29 -12.20 -6.54
C GLU A 20 10.49 -10.96 -6.12
N VAL A 21 9.20 -10.97 -6.42
CA VAL A 21 8.24 -9.96 -5.95
C VAL A 21 7.20 -10.64 -5.10
N ILE A 22 7.10 -10.22 -3.84
CA ILE A 22 6.10 -10.71 -2.90
C ILE A 22 4.95 -9.72 -2.89
N THR A 23 3.76 -10.20 -3.28
CA THR A 23 2.58 -9.33 -3.43
C THR A 23 1.61 -9.48 -2.26
N SER A 24 0.98 -8.38 -1.86
CA SER A 24 -0.06 -8.38 -0.83
C SER A 24 -1.17 -7.38 -1.11
N THR A 25 -2.31 -7.58 -0.45
CA THR A 25 -3.34 -6.55 -0.31
C THR A 25 -3.25 -5.90 1.06
N ALA A 26 -3.57 -4.61 1.15
CA ALA A 26 -3.62 -3.90 2.43
C ALA A 26 -4.64 -2.75 2.42
N LEU A 27 -4.80 -2.12 3.57
CA LEU A 27 -5.58 -0.89 3.75
C LEU A 27 -4.67 0.27 4.13
N LEU A 28 -4.63 1.30 3.27
CA LEU A 28 -3.98 2.57 3.55
C LEU A 28 -4.97 3.52 4.25
N ASN A 29 -4.58 4.04 5.42
CA ASN A 29 -5.30 5.11 6.08
C ASN A 29 -4.90 6.46 5.48
N LEU A 30 -5.80 7.08 4.71
CA LEU A 30 -5.52 8.38 4.10
C LEU A 30 -5.41 9.51 5.13
N ALA A 31 -5.84 9.35 6.38
CA ALA A 31 -5.60 10.37 7.40
C ALA A 31 -4.16 10.37 7.92
N SER A 32 -3.57 9.20 8.15
CA SER A 32 -2.27 9.05 8.83
C SER A 32 -1.12 8.59 7.92
N GLY A 33 -1.41 7.95 6.79
CA GLY A 33 -0.41 7.28 5.96
C GLY A 33 -0.01 5.89 6.47
N GLU A 34 -0.60 5.42 7.57
CA GLU A 34 -0.37 4.07 8.06
C GLU A 34 -1.04 3.03 7.16
N ILE A 35 -0.35 1.90 6.98
CA ILE A 35 -0.84 0.76 6.22
C ILE A 35 -1.10 -0.39 7.20
N SER A 36 -2.25 -1.04 7.05
CA SER A 36 -2.73 -2.08 7.95
C SER A 36 -3.42 -3.21 7.19
N ARG A 37 -3.65 -4.35 7.88
CA ARG A 37 -4.27 -5.55 7.28
C ARG A 37 -3.54 -6.02 6.02
N VAL A 38 -2.22 -6.11 6.12
CA VAL A 38 -1.39 -6.72 5.07
C VAL A 38 -1.74 -8.21 5.01
N GLU A 39 -2.11 -8.66 3.82
CA GLU A 39 -2.46 -10.05 3.53
C GLU A 39 -1.67 -10.48 2.29
N TYR A 40 -0.63 -11.31 2.47
CA TYR A 40 0.19 -11.77 1.34
C TYR A 40 -0.54 -12.79 0.47
N GLN A 41 -0.25 -12.74 -0.82
CA GLN A 41 -0.84 -13.62 -1.82
C GLN A 41 0.15 -14.73 -2.18
N GLY A 42 -0.12 -15.95 -1.70
CA GLY A 42 0.70 -17.11 -2.01
C GLY A 42 2.06 -17.16 -1.31
N TYR A 43 2.31 -16.26 -0.35
CA TYR A 43 3.49 -16.23 0.49
C TYR A 43 3.13 -16.59 1.93
N ASP A 44 3.85 -17.54 2.52
CA ASP A 44 3.67 -17.96 3.92
C ASP A 44 4.72 -17.31 4.81
N GLU A 45 4.35 -16.16 5.40
CA GLU A 45 5.21 -15.41 6.32
C GLU A 45 5.64 -16.21 7.56
N GLY A 46 4.84 -17.20 7.98
CA GLY A 46 5.13 -18.04 9.14
C GLY A 46 6.28 -19.02 8.88
N THR A 47 6.48 -19.40 7.61
CA THR A 47 7.54 -20.31 7.19
C THR A 47 8.74 -19.56 6.57
N SER A 48 8.47 -18.51 5.79
CA SER A 48 9.47 -17.79 5.00
C SER A 48 10.02 -16.53 5.67
N GLY A 49 9.45 -16.11 6.82
CA GLY A 49 9.76 -14.83 7.45
C GLY A 49 8.99 -13.67 6.79
N LEU A 50 9.24 -12.44 7.23
CA LEU A 50 8.64 -11.28 6.58
C LEU A 50 9.51 -10.80 5.40
N PRO A 51 8.91 -10.29 4.30
CA PRO A 51 9.68 -9.90 3.11
C PRO A 51 10.83 -8.93 3.41
N TRP A 52 10.58 -7.93 4.27
CA TRP A 52 11.55 -6.91 4.64
C TRP A 52 12.68 -7.39 5.56
N GLU A 53 12.58 -8.60 6.11
CA GLU A 53 13.64 -9.28 6.88
C GLU A 53 14.62 -10.02 5.97
N ASN A 54 14.24 -10.28 4.71
CA ASN A 54 15.12 -10.92 3.74
C ASN A 54 16.30 -10.00 3.40
N GLU A 55 17.50 -10.57 3.28
CA GLU A 55 18.73 -9.84 2.90
C GLU A 55 18.67 -9.30 1.46
N GLU A 56 17.87 -9.93 0.60
CA GLU A 56 17.67 -9.54 -0.81
C GLU A 56 16.56 -8.49 -0.99
N TYR A 57 15.89 -8.08 0.09
CA TYR A 57 14.88 -7.01 0.04
C TYR A 57 15.52 -5.69 -0.41
N ASP A 58 14.89 -5.06 -1.41
CA ASP A 58 15.29 -3.73 -1.91
C ASP A 58 14.32 -2.66 -1.37
N PHE A 59 13.05 -2.71 -1.79
CA PHE A 59 12.04 -1.73 -1.38
C PHE A 59 10.60 -2.28 -1.47
N SER A 60 9.67 -1.58 -0.83
CA SER A 60 8.23 -1.81 -1.00
C SER A 60 7.61 -0.66 -1.78
N CYS A 61 6.76 -0.97 -2.75
CA CYS A 61 5.91 0.01 -3.42
C CYS A 61 4.44 -0.37 -3.29
N GLY A 62 3.59 0.64 -3.40
CA GLY A 62 2.14 0.50 -3.28
C GLY A 62 1.43 0.99 -4.53
N LYS A 63 0.27 0.40 -4.79
CA LYS A 63 -0.59 0.78 -5.91
C LYS A 63 -2.04 0.93 -5.47
N LEU A 64 -2.62 2.09 -5.81
CA LEU A 64 -4.05 2.37 -5.70
C LEU A 64 -4.66 2.42 -7.10
N SER A 65 -5.60 1.53 -7.38
CA SER A 65 -6.26 1.41 -8.68
C SER A 65 -7.73 1.82 -8.61
N ASN A 66 -8.19 2.60 -9.59
CA ASN A 66 -9.61 2.89 -9.80
C ASN A 66 -9.93 3.07 -11.28
N ALA A 67 -10.96 2.38 -11.79
CA ALA A 67 -11.45 2.51 -13.17
C ALA A 67 -10.36 2.44 -14.26
N GLY A 68 -9.41 1.51 -14.12
CA GLY A 68 -8.33 1.30 -15.08
C GLY A 68 -7.21 2.36 -15.04
N LYS A 69 -7.16 3.17 -13.98
CA LYS A 69 -6.07 4.10 -13.69
C LYS A 69 -5.41 3.74 -12.38
N ASP A 70 -4.09 3.84 -12.35
CA ASP A 70 -3.26 3.47 -11.22
C ASP A 70 -2.50 4.68 -10.67
N VAL A 71 -2.33 4.70 -9.35
CA VAL A 71 -1.42 5.60 -8.63
C VAL A 71 -0.45 4.72 -7.86
N GLU A 72 0.80 4.71 -8.32
CA GLU A 72 1.92 4.06 -7.64
C GLU A 72 2.60 5.04 -6.70
N PHE A 73 3.09 4.52 -5.58
CA PHE A 73 3.74 5.30 -4.53
C PHE A 73 4.76 4.46 -3.75
N SER A 74 5.75 5.12 -3.17
CA SER A 74 6.74 4.44 -2.34
C SER A 74 6.20 4.13 -0.94
N ILE A 75 6.52 2.95 -0.41
CA ILE A 75 6.18 2.56 0.96
C ILE A 75 7.46 2.48 1.81
N GLN A 76 7.32 2.86 3.08
CA GLN A 76 8.34 2.72 4.11
C GLN A 76 7.96 1.58 5.05
N VAL A 77 8.93 0.74 5.38
CA VAL A 77 8.76 -0.32 6.37
C VAL A 77 9.63 -0.02 7.58
N ASN A 78 9.01 0.09 8.75
CA ASN A 78 9.75 0.10 10.01
C ASN A 78 10.18 -1.33 10.35
N LYS A 79 11.43 -1.68 10.04
CA LYS A 79 11.98 -3.03 10.26
C LYS A 79 12.06 -3.46 11.74
N THR A 80 11.84 -2.56 12.69
CA THR A 80 11.76 -2.92 14.11
C THR A 80 10.36 -3.35 14.52
N THR A 81 9.33 -2.77 13.91
CA THR A 81 7.92 -3.00 14.29
C THR A 81 7.11 -3.73 13.23
N GLY A 82 7.66 -3.91 12.02
CA GLY A 82 6.96 -4.41 10.84
C GLY A 82 5.90 -3.44 10.30
N GLN A 83 5.87 -2.19 10.76
CA GLN A 83 4.83 -1.24 10.34
C GLN A 83 5.13 -0.67 8.94
N TYR A 84 4.21 -0.91 8.01
CA TYR A 84 4.19 -0.28 6.70
C TYR A 84 3.53 1.10 6.80
N SER A 85 4.08 2.10 6.10
CA SER A 85 3.53 3.45 6.05
C SER A 85 4.01 4.20 4.81
N VAL A 86 3.33 5.27 4.43
CA VAL A 86 3.83 6.24 3.46
C VAL A 86 4.32 7.49 4.17
N THR A 87 5.26 8.21 3.55
CA THR A 87 5.71 9.50 4.08
C THR A 87 4.60 10.55 3.99
N ALA A 88 4.72 11.65 4.74
CA ALA A 88 3.73 12.72 4.70
C ALA A 88 3.62 13.39 3.31
N SER A 89 4.75 13.55 2.61
CA SER A 89 4.77 14.08 1.23
C SER A 89 4.09 13.12 0.26
N GLU A 90 4.42 11.84 0.33
CA GLU A 90 3.81 10.81 -0.51
C GLU A 90 2.30 10.72 -0.27
N LEU A 91 1.88 10.77 1.00
CA LEU A 91 0.46 10.79 1.37
C LEU A 91 -0.30 11.98 0.75
N GLN A 92 0.34 13.15 0.70
CA GLN A 92 -0.26 14.33 0.07
C GLN A 92 -0.43 14.15 -1.44
N GLU A 93 0.55 13.56 -2.11
CA GLU A 93 0.46 13.24 -3.54
C GLU A 93 -0.63 12.21 -3.82
N ILE A 94 -0.69 11.13 -3.03
CA ILE A 94 -1.73 10.10 -3.14
C ILE A 94 -3.11 10.75 -3.00
N LYS A 95 -3.34 11.64 -2.02
CA LYS A 95 -4.63 12.33 -1.85
C LYS A 95 -5.02 13.15 -3.08
N GLN A 96 -4.07 13.88 -3.66
CA GLN A 96 -4.33 14.71 -4.84
C GLN A 96 -4.66 13.85 -6.07
N LYS A 97 -3.85 12.81 -6.32
CA LYS A 97 -4.06 11.89 -7.44
C LYS A 97 -5.33 11.04 -7.24
N ALA A 98 -5.60 10.56 -6.04
CA ALA A 98 -6.82 9.81 -5.70
C ALA A 98 -8.08 10.67 -5.88
N ALA A 99 -8.06 11.95 -5.47
CA ALA A 99 -9.16 12.85 -5.76
C ALA A 99 -9.43 12.97 -7.28
N ALA A 100 -8.39 13.01 -8.11
CA ALA A 100 -8.53 12.96 -9.58
C ALA A 100 -9.05 11.59 -10.08
N LEU A 101 -8.59 10.49 -9.50
CA LEU A 101 -9.07 9.13 -9.81
C LEU A 101 -10.57 8.96 -9.51
N PHE A 102 -11.04 9.50 -8.38
CA PHE A 102 -12.43 9.34 -7.94
C PHE A 102 -13.38 10.43 -8.48
N SER A 103 -12.86 11.60 -8.89
CA SER A 103 -13.66 12.63 -9.58
C SER A 103 -13.83 12.37 -11.08
N GLY A 104 -12.99 11.52 -11.68
CA GLY A 104 -13.00 11.17 -13.10
C GLY A 104 -14.12 10.20 -13.54
N ILE A 105 -15.33 10.33 -12.97
CA ILE A 105 -16.53 9.64 -13.46
C ILE A 105 -16.86 10.18 -14.87
N PRO A 106 -16.86 9.38 -15.96
CA PRO A 106 -17.85 9.63 -17.00
C PRO A 106 -19.20 9.23 -16.41
N ALA A 107 -20.09 10.21 -16.26
CA ALA A 107 -21.46 9.95 -15.85
C ALA A 107 -22.15 9.18 -16.97
N GLY A 108 -22.31 7.87 -16.79
CA GLY A 108 -23.13 7.03 -17.66
C GLY A 108 -22.42 6.45 -18.87
N SER A 109 -22.67 5.16 -19.08
CA SER A 109 -22.79 4.53 -20.39
C SER A 109 -24.02 3.64 -20.33
#